data_AF-A0A0F7M0C5-F1
#
_entry.id   AF-A0A0F7M0C5-F1
#
_cell.length_a   1.000
_cell.length_b   1.000
_cell.length_c   1.000
_cell.angle_alpha   90.00
_cell.angle_beta   90.00
_cell.angle_gamma   90.00
#
_symmetry.space_group_name_H-M   'P 1'
#
loop_
_entity.id
_entity.type
_entity.pdbx_description
1 polymer ?
#
loop_
_entity_poly.entity_id
_entity_poly.type
_entity_poly.pdbx_seq_one_letter_code
_entity_poly.pdbx_strand_id
1 'polypeptide(L)'
;MKNIKSALNSPLLITFLTTFAMTQHSQALEIMSGAQLHLICEKGLQLESSAEKSACDAYINGYVSASPAVRITDKAEMTFTEQAMATRGSSVSPGIAALKNARYCLPNNTDSRELAQRIVQEAGDAYRGAATSLMQQVLKSHYPC
;
A
#
# COMPACT_ATOMS: atom_id res chain seq x y z
N MET A 1 10.43 13.12 75.95
CA MET A 1 10.59 13.21 74.48
C MET A 1 9.40 14.00 73.94
N LYS A 2 9.47 15.33 73.91
CA LYS A 2 9.76 16.22 72.76
C LYS A 2 8.80 16.08 71.54
N ASN A 3 7.77 16.93 71.60
CA ASN A 3 7.17 17.80 70.55
C ASN A 3 6.25 17.25 69.44
N ILE A 4 5.01 17.77 69.52
CA ILE A 4 4.04 18.06 68.47
C ILE A 4 4.49 19.31 67.68
N LYS A 5 4.31 19.35 66.34
CA LYS A 5 3.66 20.45 65.54
C LYS A 5 3.96 20.35 64.03
N SER A 6 2.87 20.25 63.26
CA SER A 6 2.45 20.95 62.03
C SER A 6 3.45 21.50 60.99
N ALA A 7 3.18 21.21 59.72
CA ALA A 7 3.02 22.12 58.55
C ALA A 7 3.13 21.29 57.25
N LEU A 8 2.07 21.03 56.47
CA LEU A 8 1.42 21.91 55.49
C LEU A 8 2.41 22.56 54.49
N ASN A 9 2.62 21.95 53.32
CA ASN A 9 2.69 22.65 52.03
C ASN A 9 2.83 21.67 50.84
N SER A 10 1.72 21.46 50.13
CA SER A 10 1.70 21.29 48.67
C SER A 10 1.43 22.69 48.10
N PRO A 11 1.87 23.10 46.89
CA PRO A 11 1.33 22.48 45.67
C PRO A 11 2.19 22.60 44.39
N LEU A 12 1.62 22.08 43.29
CA LEU A 12 1.79 22.54 41.91
C LEU A 12 3.18 22.44 41.26
N LEU A 13 3.45 21.30 40.63
CA LEU A 13 4.26 21.27 39.40
C LEU A 13 3.32 21.10 38.21
N ILE A 14 3.14 22.23 37.51
CA ILE A 14 2.35 22.38 36.30
C ILE A 14 3.06 21.60 35.19
N THR A 15 2.54 20.43 34.86
CA THR A 15 2.98 19.69 33.67
C THR A 15 2.43 20.41 32.44
N PHE A 16 3.32 21.12 31.74
CA PHE A 16 3.04 21.75 30.44
C PHE A 16 2.63 20.69 29.43
N LEU A 17 1.32 20.59 29.18
CA LEU A 17 0.76 19.80 28.07
C LEU A 17 1.04 20.58 26.78
N THR A 18 2.11 20.24 26.09
CA THR A 18 2.40 20.77 24.75
C THR A 18 1.42 20.16 23.75
N THR A 19 0.40 20.91 23.41
CA THR A 19 -0.50 20.66 22.28
C THR A 19 0.30 20.74 20.99
N PHE A 20 0.82 19.60 20.53
CA PHE A 20 1.32 19.44 19.16
C PHE A 20 0.10 19.47 18.23
N ALA A 21 -0.28 20.67 17.79
CA ALA A 21 -1.28 20.87 16.76
C ALA A 21 -0.74 20.29 15.45
N MET A 22 -1.05 19.03 15.19
CA MET A 22 -0.86 18.42 13.88
C MET A 22 -1.75 19.18 12.89
N THR A 23 -1.15 20.08 12.12
CA THR A 23 -1.75 20.67 10.92
C THR A 23 -1.87 19.57 9.88
N GLN A 24 -2.93 18.77 9.99
CA GLN A 24 -3.34 17.84 8.96
C GLN A 24 -3.72 18.66 7.74
N HIS A 25 -2.77 18.79 6.81
CA HIS A 25 -3.08 19.23 5.46
C HIS A 25 -3.94 18.11 4.87
N SER A 26 -5.26 18.31 4.88
CA SER A 26 -6.19 17.55 4.04
C SER A 26 -5.88 17.90 2.59
N GLN A 27 -4.80 17.33 2.07
CA GLN A 27 -4.54 17.26 0.64
C GLN A 27 -5.72 16.48 0.08
N ALA A 28 -6.54 17.13 -0.74
CA ALA A 28 -7.54 16.46 -1.54
C ALA A 28 -6.86 15.25 -2.19
N LEU A 29 -7.46 14.07 -2.06
CA LEU A 29 -6.92 12.83 -2.56
C LEU A 29 -6.89 12.91 -4.10
N GLU A 30 -5.81 13.47 -4.65
CA GLU A 30 -5.71 13.71 -6.08
C GLU A 30 -5.57 12.36 -6.76
N ILE A 31 -6.55 12.02 -7.61
CA ILE A 31 -6.52 10.75 -8.35
C ILE A 31 -5.38 10.86 -9.37
N MET A 32 -4.27 10.17 -9.08
CA MET A 32 -3.14 10.09 -10.00
C MET A 32 -3.57 9.50 -11.34
N SER A 33 -3.24 10.19 -12.43
CA SER A 33 -3.44 9.68 -13.79
C SER A 33 -2.40 8.61 -14.13
N GLY A 34 -2.72 7.71 -15.07
CA GLY A 34 -1.77 6.68 -15.50
C GLY A 34 -0.56 7.26 -16.23
N ALA A 35 -0.70 8.37 -16.96
CA ALA A 35 0.44 9.09 -17.55
C ALA A 35 1.40 9.63 -16.47
N GLN A 36 0.87 10.17 -15.36
CA GLN A 36 1.70 10.61 -14.24
C GLN A 36 2.42 9.43 -13.58
N LEU A 37 1.72 8.32 -13.34
CA LEU A 37 2.34 7.12 -12.79
C LEU A 37 3.45 6.60 -13.71
N HIS A 38 3.19 6.53 -15.02
CA HIS A 38 4.18 6.15 -16.02
C HIS A 38 5.44 7.02 -15.91
N LEU A 39 5.28 8.35 -16.01
CA LEU A 39 6.41 9.29 -15.98
C LEU A 39 7.23 9.18 -14.67
N ILE A 40 6.56 9.04 -13.53
CA ILE A 40 7.23 8.92 -12.22
C ILE A 40 8.00 7.60 -12.15
N CYS A 41 7.42 6.49 -12.61
CA CYS A 41 8.11 5.21 -12.63
C CYS A 41 9.25 5.17 -13.65
N GLU A 42 9.09 5.76 -14.83
CA GLU A 42 10.15 5.88 -15.83
C GLU A 42 11.37 6.63 -15.26
N LYS A 43 11.16 7.79 -14.66
CA LYS A 43 12.22 8.56 -14.00
C LYS A 43 12.82 7.81 -12.81
N GLY A 44 11.97 7.16 -12.01
CA GLY A 44 12.39 6.39 -10.84
C GLY A 44 13.31 5.20 -11.19
N LEU A 45 13.13 4.60 -12.38
CA LEU A 45 14.00 3.53 -12.88
C LEU A 45 15.37 4.01 -13.33
N GLN A 46 15.53 5.30 -13.67
CA GLN A 46 16.80 5.89 -14.09
C GLN A 46 17.62 6.40 -12.90
N LEU A 47 16.96 6.81 -11.81
CA LEU A 47 17.58 7.47 -10.67
C LEU A 47 17.25 6.73 -9.36
N GLU A 48 18.13 5.83 -8.93
CA GLU A 48 17.94 4.92 -7.78
C GLU A 48 17.66 5.62 -6.43
N SER A 49 18.04 6.89 -6.27
CA SER A 49 17.84 7.68 -5.05
C SER A 49 17.02 8.95 -5.33
N SER A 50 16.00 8.85 -6.18
CA SER A 50 15.12 9.96 -6.55
C SER A 50 13.80 9.98 -5.76
N ALA A 51 13.20 11.16 -5.65
CA ALA A 51 11.84 11.31 -5.14
C ALA A 51 10.83 10.55 -6.02
N GLU A 52 11.08 10.50 -7.32
CA GLU A 52 10.28 9.77 -8.29
C GLU A 52 10.30 8.26 -8.03
N LYS A 53 11.48 7.68 -7.74
CA LYS A 53 11.55 6.28 -7.34
C LYS A 53 10.72 6.01 -6.09
N SER A 54 10.90 6.84 -5.05
CA SER A 54 10.14 6.69 -3.81
C SER A 54 8.63 6.83 -4.04
N ALA A 55 8.21 7.73 -4.92
CA ALA A 55 6.80 7.93 -5.26
C ALA A 55 6.21 6.75 -6.07
N CYS A 56 6.95 6.25 -7.06
CA CYS A 56 6.57 5.05 -7.81
C CYS A 56 6.44 3.83 -6.90
N ASP A 57 7.47 3.59 -6.06
CA ASP A 57 7.47 2.48 -5.08
C ASP A 57 6.29 2.59 -4.11
N ALA A 58 6.04 3.78 -3.57
CA ALA A 58 4.92 4.00 -2.66
C ALA A 58 3.57 3.75 -3.32
N TYR A 59 3.39 4.17 -4.58
CA TYR A 59 2.17 3.89 -5.33
C TYR A 59 1.97 2.40 -5.55
N ILE A 60 3.01 1.70 -6.04
CA ILE A 60 2.97 0.26 -6.31
C ILE A 60 2.64 -0.52 -5.04
N ASN A 61 3.39 -0.27 -3.97
CA ASN A 61 3.21 -0.96 -2.69
C ASN A 61 1.85 -0.66 -2.07
N GLY A 62 1.39 0.59 -2.15
CA GLY A 62 0.06 0.99 -1.70
C GLY A 62 -1.04 0.28 -2.47
N TYR A 63 -0.95 0.24 -3.80
CA TYR A 63 -1.92 -0.46 -4.65
C TYR A 63 -1.96 -1.96 -4.34
N VAL A 64 -0.81 -2.63 -4.32
CA VAL A 64 -0.70 -4.08 -4.09
C VAL A 64 -1.22 -4.46 -2.70
N SER A 65 -0.85 -3.69 -1.67
CA SER A 65 -1.24 -3.98 -0.29
C SER A 65 -2.73 -3.73 -0.02
N ALA A 66 -3.33 -2.76 -0.73
CA ALA A 66 -4.74 -2.40 -0.54
C ALA A 66 -5.70 -3.16 -1.46
N SER A 67 -5.20 -3.82 -2.51
CA SER A 67 -6.05 -4.45 -3.53
C SER A 67 -6.46 -5.88 -3.12
N PRO A 68 -7.75 -6.14 -2.84
CA PRO A 68 -8.22 -7.49 -2.57
C PRO A 68 -8.17 -8.40 -3.81
N ALA A 69 -7.91 -7.83 -4.99
CA ALA A 69 -7.76 -8.56 -6.23
C ALA A 69 -6.34 -9.11 -6.45
N VAL A 70 -5.36 -8.70 -5.63
CA VAL A 70 -3.97 -9.17 -5.74
C VAL A 70 -3.70 -10.19 -4.63
N ARG A 71 -3.22 -11.37 -5.04
CA ARG A 71 -2.74 -12.41 -4.13
C ARG A 71 -1.23 -12.54 -4.29
N ILE A 72 -0.49 -12.34 -3.20
CA ILE A 72 0.94 -12.64 -3.15
C ILE A 72 1.12 -14.14 -2.99
N THR A 73 1.91 -14.77 -3.86
CA THR A 73 2.02 -16.23 -3.87
C THR A 73 3.27 -16.72 -4.55
N ASP A 74 3.81 -17.84 -4.10
CA ASP A 74 4.93 -18.52 -4.73
C ASP A 74 4.45 -19.43 -5.89
N LYS A 75 3.13 -19.54 -6.08
CA LYS A 75 2.48 -20.45 -7.03
C LYS A 75 1.49 -19.69 -7.92
N ALA A 76 1.75 -19.71 -9.22
CA ALA A 76 0.83 -19.14 -10.21
C ALA A 76 -0.56 -19.80 -10.15
N GLU A 77 -0.62 -21.11 -9.90
CA GLU A 77 -1.86 -21.87 -9.84
C GLU A 77 -2.36 -22.09 -8.40
N MET A 78 -3.68 -22.08 -8.22
CA MET A 78 -4.33 -22.49 -6.97
C MET A 78 -4.32 -24.02 -6.84
N THR A 79 -4.04 -24.49 -5.63
CA THR A 79 -4.19 -25.92 -5.29
C THR A 79 -5.66 -26.32 -5.20
N PHE A 80 -5.93 -27.62 -5.30
CA PHE A 80 -7.29 -28.16 -5.10
C PHE A 80 -7.92 -27.71 -3.78
N THR A 81 -7.14 -27.70 -2.68
CA THR A 81 -7.61 -27.26 -1.37
C THR A 81 -7.96 -25.78 -1.36
N GLU A 82 -7.11 -24.93 -1.93
CA GLU A 82 -7.38 -23.48 -2.04
C GLU A 82 -8.62 -23.22 -2.90
N GLN A 83 -8.78 -23.94 -4.01
CA GLN A 83 -9.97 -23.85 -4.87
C GLN A 83 -11.25 -24.30 -4.11
N ALA A 84 -11.16 -25.37 -3.32
CA ALA A 84 -12.26 -25.82 -2.48
C ALA A 84 -12.62 -24.76 -1.41
N MET A 85 -11.62 -24.14 -0.79
CA MET A 85 -11.83 -23.04 0.17
C MET A 85 -12.41 -21.79 -0.51
N ALA A 86 -11.94 -21.44 -1.70
CA ALA A 86 -12.46 -20.31 -2.47
C ALA A 86 -13.93 -20.53 -2.89
N THR A 87 -14.33 -21.75 -3.20
CA THR A 87 -15.71 -22.03 -3.65
C THR A 87 -16.68 -22.27 -2.49
N ARG A 88 -16.24 -22.89 -1.40
CA ARG A 88 -17.11 -23.37 -0.31
C ARG A 88 -16.88 -22.68 1.03
N GLY A 89 -15.72 -22.07 1.21
CA GLY A 89 -15.34 -21.42 2.46
C GLY A 89 -16.16 -20.16 2.73
N SER A 90 -16.40 -19.86 4.01
CA SER A 90 -17.05 -18.62 4.40
C SER A 90 -16.11 -17.42 4.18
N SER A 91 -16.61 -16.36 3.54
CA SER A 91 -15.84 -15.13 3.30
C SER A 91 -15.56 -14.32 4.58
N VAL A 92 -16.00 -14.81 5.74
CA VAL A 92 -15.74 -14.19 7.06
C VAL A 92 -14.27 -14.39 7.49
N SER A 93 -13.58 -15.40 6.95
CA SER A 93 -12.14 -15.56 7.16
C SER A 93 -11.35 -14.69 6.18
N PRO A 94 -10.41 -13.83 6.64
CA PRO A 94 -9.61 -12.97 5.77
C PRO A 94 -8.86 -13.72 4.67
N GLY A 95 -8.32 -14.91 4.98
CA GLY A 95 -7.62 -15.74 3.99
C GLY A 95 -8.54 -16.29 2.90
N ILE A 96 -9.77 -16.66 3.25
CA ILE A 96 -10.77 -17.15 2.29
C ILE A 96 -11.33 -16.00 1.44
N ALA A 97 -11.54 -14.83 2.06
CA ALA A 97 -11.94 -13.63 1.33
C ALA A 97 -10.89 -13.20 0.30
N ALA A 98 -9.61 -13.27 0.66
CA ALA A 98 -8.51 -13.01 -0.27
C ALA A 98 -8.51 -14.01 -1.44
N LEU A 99 -8.66 -15.31 -1.18
CA LEU A 99 -8.73 -16.34 -2.23
C LEU A 99 -9.92 -16.12 -3.19
N LYS A 100 -11.08 -15.71 -2.67
CA LYS A 100 -12.28 -15.47 -3.47
C LYS A 100 -12.19 -14.23 -4.37
N ASN A 101 -11.53 -13.19 -3.88
CA ASN A 101 -11.46 -11.90 -4.56
C ASN A 101 -10.24 -11.77 -5.46
N ALA A 102 -9.24 -12.64 -5.28
CA ALA A 102 -8.03 -12.68 -6.09
C ALA A 102 -8.36 -12.87 -7.57
N ARG A 103 -7.78 -11.99 -8.39
CA ARG A 103 -7.80 -12.06 -9.86
C ARG A 103 -6.39 -12.11 -10.43
N TYR A 104 -5.41 -11.67 -9.64
CA TYR A 104 -4.02 -11.56 -10.04
C TYR A 104 -3.11 -12.25 -9.03
N CYS A 105 -2.14 -12.99 -9.54
CA CYS A 105 -1.24 -13.84 -8.78
C CYS A 105 0.18 -13.28 -8.90
N LEU A 106 0.57 -12.46 -7.93
CA LEU A 106 1.85 -11.78 -7.92
C LEU A 106 2.90 -12.64 -7.19
N PRO A 107 3.99 -13.06 -7.85
CA PRO A 107 5.07 -13.81 -7.21
C PRO A 107 5.62 -13.09 -5.98
N ASN A 108 5.91 -13.82 -4.89
CA ASN A 108 6.42 -13.24 -3.64
C ASN A 108 7.76 -12.50 -3.77
N ASN A 109 8.52 -12.82 -4.81
CA ASN A 109 9.81 -12.25 -5.15
C ASN A 109 9.70 -11.10 -6.17
N THR A 110 8.48 -10.75 -6.60
CA THR A 110 8.27 -9.58 -7.47
C THR A 110 8.50 -8.33 -6.65
N ASP A 111 9.51 -7.56 -7.01
CA ASP A 111 9.77 -6.28 -6.37
C ASP A 111 9.05 -5.12 -7.08
N SER A 112 9.07 -3.95 -6.45
CA SER A 112 8.45 -2.75 -7.02
C SER A 112 9.15 -2.27 -8.30
N ARG A 113 10.44 -2.61 -8.49
CA ARG A 113 11.20 -2.26 -9.68
C ARG A 113 10.70 -3.03 -10.90
N GLU A 114 10.46 -4.34 -10.76
CA GLU A 114 9.88 -5.15 -11.83
C GLU A 114 8.49 -4.62 -12.22
N LEU A 115 7.63 -4.32 -11.26
CA LEU A 115 6.32 -3.73 -11.53
C LEU A 115 6.43 -2.35 -12.19
N ALA A 116 7.38 -1.51 -11.78
CA ALA A 116 7.65 -0.22 -12.41
C ALA A 116 8.07 -0.39 -13.88
N GLN A 117 8.89 -1.39 -14.20
CA GLN A 117 9.25 -1.70 -15.59
C GLN A 117 8.03 -2.11 -16.42
N ARG A 118 7.13 -2.93 -15.86
CA ARG A 118 5.89 -3.30 -16.55
C ARG A 118 4.96 -2.11 -16.78
N ILE A 119 4.86 -1.20 -15.81
CA ILE A 119 4.09 0.05 -15.94
C ILE A 119 4.61 0.87 -17.13
N VAL A 120 5.93 1.05 -17.24
CA VAL A 120 6.55 1.80 -18.34
C VAL A 120 6.32 1.12 -19.69
N GLN A 121 6.42 -0.20 -19.74
CA GLN A 121 6.20 -0.98 -20.96
C GLN A 121 4.75 -0.95 -21.45
N GLU A 122 3.77 -0.96 -20.52
CA GLU A 122 2.35 -1.06 -20.85
C GLU A 122 1.71 0.30 -21.16
N ALA A 123 2.09 1.35 -20.43
CA ALA A 123 1.39 2.62 -20.49
C ALA A 123 1.70 3.41 -21.76
N GLY A 124 2.96 3.47 -22.18
CA GLY A 124 3.43 4.50 -23.11
C GLY A 124 3.05 5.93 -22.67
N ASP A 125 3.52 6.94 -23.38
CA ASP A 125 3.30 8.35 -22.99
C ASP A 125 1.84 8.80 -23.13
N ALA A 126 1.04 8.04 -23.87
CA ALA A 126 -0.31 8.41 -24.26
C ALA A 126 -1.44 7.81 -23.38
N TYR A 127 -1.11 7.10 -22.30
CA TYR A 127 -2.14 6.48 -21.45
C TYR A 127 -3.06 7.54 -20.80
N ARG A 128 -4.37 7.48 -21.11
CA ARG A 128 -5.34 8.50 -20.66
C ARG A 128 -6.18 8.12 -19.44
N GLY A 129 -6.06 6.90 -18.94
CA GLY A 129 -6.83 6.42 -17.78
C GLY A 129 -6.24 6.84 -16.43
N ALA A 130 -6.89 6.42 -15.34
CA ALA A 130 -6.35 6.54 -13.99
C ALA A 130 -5.16 5.58 -13.78
N ALA A 131 -4.28 5.92 -12.84
CA ALA A 131 -3.15 5.07 -12.44
C ALA A 131 -3.61 3.69 -11.95
N THR A 132 -4.78 3.62 -11.30
CA THR A 132 -5.37 2.36 -10.84
C THR A 132 -5.74 1.45 -12.01
N SER A 133 -6.31 2.01 -13.08
CA SER A 133 -6.64 1.27 -14.30
C SER A 133 -5.40 0.78 -15.02
N LEU A 134 -4.33 1.59 -15.03
CA LEU A 134 -3.05 1.18 -15.61
C LEU A 134 -2.45 0.00 -14.83
N MET A 135 -2.47 0.06 -13.50
CA MET A 135 -1.99 -1.03 -12.66
C MET A 135 -2.84 -2.30 -12.85
N GLN A 136 -4.17 -2.17 -13.00
CA GLN A 136 -5.03 -3.31 -13.35
C GLN A 136 -4.65 -3.92 -14.69
N GLN A 137 -4.34 -3.08 -15.68
CA GLN A 137 -3.92 -3.54 -17.01
C GLN A 137 -2.59 -4.30 -16.93
N VAL A 138 -1.58 -3.74 -16.25
CA VAL A 138 -0.30 -4.42 -15.98
C VAL A 138 -0.52 -5.78 -15.31
N LEU A 139 -1.31 -5.83 -14.24
CA LEU A 139 -1.58 -7.06 -13.50
C LEU A 139 -2.33 -8.10 -14.36
N LYS A 140 -3.29 -7.65 -15.16
CA LYS A 140 -4.02 -8.52 -16.09
C LYS A 140 -3.12 -9.09 -17.19
N SER A 141 -2.21 -8.29 -17.74
CA SER A 141 -1.32 -8.70 -18.83
C SER A 141 -0.22 -9.65 -18.37
N HIS A 142 0.30 -9.48 -17.14
CA HIS A 142 1.51 -10.18 -16.70
C HIS A 142 1.31 -11.17 -15.55
N TYR A 143 0.25 -11.03 -14.77
CA TYR A 143 0.06 -11.80 -13.53
C TYR A 143 -1.36 -12.37 -13.38
N PRO A 144 -1.97 -13.00 -14.42
CA PRO A 144 -3.24 -13.67 -14.23
C PRO A 144 -3.10 -14.81 -13.21
N CYS A 145 -4.10 -14.93 -12.33
CA CYS A 145 -4.48 -16.22 -11.78
C CYS A 145 -5.36 -16.94 -12.83
#